data_AF-A0A554MUB3-F1
#
_entry.id   AF-A0A554MUB3-F1
#
_cell.length_a   1.000
_cell.length_b   1.000
_cell.length_c   1.000
_cell.angle_alpha   90.00
_cell.angle_beta   90.00
_cell.angle_gamma   90.00
#
_symmetry.space_group_name_H-M   'P 1'
#
loop_
_entity.id
_entity.type
_entity.pdbx_description
1 polymer ?
#
loop_
_entity_poly.entity_id
_entity_poly.type
_entity_poly.pdbx_seq_one_letter_code
_entity_poly.pdbx_strand_id
1 'polypeptide(L)'
;MGVPHLGGDPNANLYYQLKRDVLDRVPEISRVEFLPDRAKAEQLRATFDPNRLDIETGPESPTLTITWYRQTPDDWFRVNYSDPNTGFHAGWHQDEDHPDLGPAHFQYTDEGETDYQLFSFEHETPSLRLWEIIDHLFSDVLPLLG
;
A
#
# COMPACT_ATOMS: atom_id res chain seq x y z
N MET A 1 25.73 -2.06 -20.32
CA MET A 1 25.78 -3.53 -20.13
C MET A 1 25.17 -3.81 -18.76
N GLY A 2 24.02 -4.49 -18.72
CA GLY A 2 23.37 -4.86 -17.46
C GLY A 2 24.00 -6.13 -16.88
N VAL A 3 24.32 -6.10 -15.60
CA VAL A 3 24.79 -7.26 -14.84
C VAL A 3 23.68 -8.30 -14.73
N PRO A 4 23.97 -9.61 -14.91
CA PRO A 4 22.97 -10.66 -14.79
C PRO A 4 22.76 -10.98 -13.30
N HIS A 5 21.56 -10.73 -12.78
CA HIS A 5 21.17 -11.22 -11.45
C HIS A 5 20.75 -12.69 -11.56
N LEU A 6 21.67 -13.59 -11.21
CA LEU A 6 21.39 -15.00 -10.94
C LEU A 6 20.70 -15.13 -9.58
N GLY A 7 19.37 -15.19 -9.60
CA GLY A 7 18.51 -15.41 -8.44
C GLY A 7 17.06 -15.21 -8.87
N GLY A 8 16.12 -16.03 -8.41
CA GLY A 8 14.69 -15.85 -8.72
C GLY A 8 14.25 -14.41 -8.46
N ASP A 9 13.27 -13.92 -9.23
CA ASP A 9 12.83 -12.52 -9.19
C ASP A 9 12.75 -12.01 -7.75
N PRO A 10 13.65 -11.09 -7.33
CA PRO A 10 13.72 -10.63 -5.94
C PRO A 10 12.39 -10.02 -5.47
N ASN A 11 11.54 -9.57 -6.39
CA ASN A 11 10.21 -9.05 -6.09
C ASN A 11 9.16 -10.14 -5.83
N ALA A 12 9.31 -11.34 -6.40
CA ALA A 12 8.36 -12.43 -6.18
C ALA A 12 8.37 -12.91 -4.71
N ASN A 13 9.56 -13.00 -4.10
CA ASN A 13 9.67 -13.31 -2.67
C ASN A 13 9.15 -12.16 -1.80
N LEU A 14 9.35 -10.91 -2.22
CA LEU A 14 8.84 -9.73 -1.52
C LEU A 14 7.32 -9.76 -1.42
N TYR A 15 6.60 -9.95 -2.53
CA TYR A 15 5.14 -9.98 -2.49
C TYR A 15 4.57 -11.14 -1.67
N TYR A 16 5.23 -12.30 -1.70
CA TYR A 16 4.84 -13.40 -0.81
C TYR A 16 5.04 -13.04 0.66
N GLN A 17 6.15 -12.35 0.98
CA GLN A 17 6.46 -11.86 2.32
C GLN A 17 5.42 -10.83 2.79
N LEU A 18 5.15 -9.79 2.00
CA LEU A 18 4.18 -8.74 2.34
C LEU A 18 2.78 -9.33 2.56
N LYS A 19 2.35 -10.25 1.69
CA LYS A 19 1.07 -10.95 1.85
C LYS A 19 1.03 -11.74 3.17
N ARG A 20 2.00 -12.62 3.43
CA ARG A 20 1.98 -13.55 4.57
C ARG A 20 2.22 -12.86 5.91
N ASP A 21 3.12 -11.90 5.94
CA ASP A 21 3.60 -11.28 7.18
C ASP A 21 2.74 -10.07 7.59
N VAL A 22 1.94 -9.53 6.66
CA VAL A 22 1.10 -8.34 6.86
C VAL A 22 -0.34 -8.60 6.42
N LEU A 23 -0.61 -8.64 5.12
CA LEU A 23 -1.99 -8.54 4.59
C LEU A 23 -2.90 -9.68 5.03
N ASP A 24 -2.38 -10.91 5.13
CA ASP A 24 -3.14 -12.08 5.60
C ASP A 24 -3.46 -12.04 7.11
N ARG A 25 -2.88 -11.09 7.83
CA ARG A 25 -3.06 -10.91 9.27
C ARG A 25 -3.99 -9.76 9.63
N VAL A 26 -4.45 -9.00 8.64
CA VAL A 26 -5.39 -7.88 8.82
C VAL A 26 -6.82 -8.42 8.75
N PRO A 27 -7.58 -8.41 9.86
CA PRO A 27 -8.91 -9.03 9.92
C PRO A 27 -9.92 -8.48 8.91
N GLU A 28 -9.78 -7.22 8.54
CA GLU A 28 -10.66 -6.48 7.64
C GLU A 28 -10.42 -6.84 6.17
N ILE A 29 -9.28 -7.45 5.84
CA ILE A 29 -8.96 -7.90 4.49
C ILE A 29 -9.62 -9.25 4.23
N SER A 30 -10.50 -9.31 3.23
CA SER A 30 -11.21 -10.53 2.83
C SER A 30 -10.45 -11.33 1.77
N ARG A 31 -9.63 -10.66 0.95
CA ARG A 31 -8.93 -11.26 -0.18
C ARG A 31 -7.64 -10.53 -0.49
N VAL A 32 -6.59 -11.29 -0.84
CA VAL A 32 -5.33 -10.75 -1.36
C VAL A 32 -4.96 -11.48 -2.64
N GLU A 33 -4.76 -10.73 -3.72
CA GLU A 33 -4.45 -11.23 -5.06
C GLU A 33 -3.07 -10.77 -5.52
N PHE A 34 -2.35 -11.66 -6.20
CA PHE A 34 -1.14 -11.33 -6.95
C PHE A 34 -1.56 -10.94 -8.37
N LEU A 35 -1.16 -9.76 -8.83
CA LEU A 35 -1.48 -9.27 -10.17
C LEU A 35 -0.21 -9.18 -11.02
N PRO A 36 -0.20 -9.67 -12.27
CA PRO A 36 -1.29 -10.40 -12.92
C PRO A 36 -1.52 -11.82 -12.38
N ASP A 37 -0.47 -12.47 -11.86
CA ASP A 37 -0.58 -13.75 -11.16
C ASP A 37 0.63 -13.96 -10.21
N ARG A 38 0.57 -15.02 -9.38
CA ARG A 38 1.59 -15.31 -8.36
C ARG A 38 3.00 -15.51 -8.94
N ALA A 39 3.14 -16.03 -10.15
CA ALA A 39 4.45 -16.37 -10.71
C ALA A 39 5.21 -15.15 -11.24
N LYS A 40 4.48 -14.10 -11.63
CA LYS A 40 5.01 -12.88 -12.23
C LYS A 40 4.38 -11.63 -11.62
N ALA A 41 4.14 -11.66 -10.31
CA ALA A 41 3.42 -10.61 -9.62
C ALA A 41 4.19 -9.29 -9.73
N GLU A 42 3.52 -8.26 -10.25
CA GLU A 42 4.00 -6.89 -10.33
C GLU A 42 3.34 -6.02 -9.25
N GLN A 43 2.23 -6.47 -8.68
CA GLN A 43 1.44 -5.78 -7.66
C GLN A 43 0.70 -6.79 -6.76
N LEU A 44 0.43 -6.42 -5.52
CA LEU A 44 -0.61 -7.03 -4.69
C LEU A 44 -1.86 -6.15 -4.67
N ARG A 45 -3.04 -6.78 -4.73
CA ARG A 45 -4.32 -6.12 -4.43
C ARG A 45 -4.95 -6.81 -3.24
N ALA A 46 -5.13 -6.07 -2.15
CA ALA A 46 -5.97 -6.50 -1.04
C ALA A 46 -7.36 -5.86 -1.17
N THR A 47 -8.39 -6.66 -0.90
CA THR A 47 -9.80 -6.23 -0.88
C THR A 47 -10.30 -6.29 0.54
N PHE A 48 -10.87 -5.19 1.03
CA PHE A 48 -11.49 -5.12 2.35
C PHE A 48 -12.89 -5.73 2.33
N ASP A 49 -13.35 -6.26 3.46
CA ASP A 49 -14.76 -6.58 3.70
C ASP A 49 -15.46 -5.31 4.21
N PRO A 50 -16.39 -4.70 3.45
CA PRO A 50 -17.17 -3.54 3.88
C PRO A 50 -17.77 -3.67 5.27
N ASN A 51 -18.17 -4.89 5.66
CA ASN A 51 -18.84 -5.14 6.95
C ASN A 51 -17.88 -5.22 8.14
N ARG A 52 -16.57 -5.17 7.89
CA ARG A 52 -15.52 -5.21 8.92
C ARG A 52 -14.81 -3.88 9.09
N LEU A 53 -15.10 -2.92 8.21
CA LEU A 53 -14.62 -1.55 8.36
C LEU A 53 -15.57 -0.82 9.30
N ASP A 54 -15.03 -0.09 10.28
CA ASP A 54 -15.81 0.71 11.22
C ASP A 54 -16.31 2.05 10.61
N ILE A 55 -16.53 2.08 9.29
CA ILE A 55 -17.03 3.23 8.54
C ILE A 55 -18.16 2.77 7.60
N GLU A 56 -19.06 3.69 7.24
CA GLU A 56 -20.06 3.42 6.22
C GLU A 56 -19.42 3.37 4.82
N THR A 57 -18.87 2.21 4.46
CA THR A 57 -18.55 1.92 3.06
C THR A 57 -19.80 1.49 2.32
N GLY A 58 -19.99 1.97 1.10
CA GLY A 58 -21.08 1.54 0.23
C GLY A 58 -20.97 0.06 -0.20
N PRO A 59 -21.78 -0.40 -1.16
CA PRO A 59 -21.87 -1.82 -1.53
C PRO A 59 -20.60 -2.38 -2.21
N GLU A 60 -19.72 -1.52 -2.72
CA GLU A 60 -18.48 -1.93 -3.39
C GLU A 60 -17.32 -2.04 -2.40
N SER A 61 -16.47 -3.04 -2.55
CA SER A 61 -15.36 -3.25 -1.61
C SER A 61 -14.19 -2.29 -1.88
N PRO A 62 -13.72 -1.53 -0.86
CA PRO A 62 -12.47 -0.79 -0.98
C PRO A 62 -11.28 -1.70 -1.21
N THR A 63 -10.21 -1.14 -1.76
CA THR A 63 -9.00 -1.90 -2.08
C THR A 63 -7.73 -1.19 -1.63
N LEU A 64 -6.73 -1.97 -1.21
CA LEU A 64 -5.35 -1.54 -1.04
C LEU A 64 -4.52 -2.14 -2.18
N THR A 65 -3.88 -1.31 -2.99
CA THR A 65 -2.95 -1.75 -4.04
C THR A 65 -1.52 -1.47 -3.61
N ILE A 66 -0.64 -2.45 -3.77
CA ILE A 66 0.75 -2.38 -3.30
C ILE A 66 1.66 -2.69 -4.49
N THR A 67 2.43 -1.70 -4.92
CA THR A 67 3.54 -1.87 -5.86
C THR A 67 4.84 -1.55 -5.13
N TRP A 68 5.78 -2.48 -5.11
CA TRP A 68 7.01 -2.36 -4.33
C TRP A 68 8.19 -3.00 -5.05
N TYR A 69 9.30 -2.26 -5.14
CA TYR A 69 10.55 -2.73 -5.73
C TYR A 69 11.71 -2.48 -4.76
N ARG A 70 12.49 -3.53 -4.48
CA ARG A 70 13.74 -3.35 -3.74
C ARG A 70 14.79 -2.74 -4.64
N GLN A 71 15.39 -1.64 -4.20
CA GLN A 71 16.48 -1.00 -4.93
C GLN A 71 17.47 -0.36 -3.94
N THR A 72 18.57 0.19 -4.46
CA THR A 72 19.63 0.82 -3.67
C THR A 72 19.85 2.25 -4.20
N PRO A 73 19.94 3.29 -3.35
CA PRO A 73 20.06 3.24 -1.89
C PRO A 73 18.76 2.87 -1.15
N ASP A 74 17.59 3.23 -1.68
CA ASP A 74 16.32 3.09 -0.97
C ASP A 74 15.25 2.46 -1.86
N ASP A 75 14.44 1.58 -1.30
CA ASP A 75 13.28 0.96 -1.96
C ASP A 75 12.38 2.00 -2.66
N TRP A 76 11.70 1.58 -3.73
CA TRP A 76 10.60 2.34 -4.32
C TRP A 76 9.29 1.64 -4.00
N PHE A 77 8.28 2.39 -3.55
CA PHE A 77 6.95 1.83 -3.37
C PHE A 77 5.84 2.84 -3.56
N ARG A 78 4.66 2.32 -3.94
CA ARG A 78 3.39 3.01 -3.90
C ARG A 78 2.35 2.07 -3.31
N VAL A 79 1.74 2.50 -2.20
CA VAL A 79 0.60 1.82 -1.57
C VAL A 79 -0.59 2.75 -1.67
N ASN A 80 -1.70 2.31 -2.29
CA ASN A 80 -2.89 3.14 -2.47
C ASN A 80 -4.13 2.44 -1.93
N TYR A 81 -4.82 3.10 -1.01
CA TYR A 81 -6.20 2.83 -0.64
C TYR A 81 -7.14 3.56 -1.61
N SER A 82 -8.19 2.87 -2.05
CA SER A 82 -9.24 3.43 -2.88
C SER A 82 -10.59 2.91 -2.42
N ASP A 83 -11.50 3.82 -2.11
CA ASP A 83 -12.90 3.51 -1.84
C ASP A 83 -13.76 3.91 -3.06
N PRO A 84 -14.27 2.93 -3.83
CA PRO A 84 -15.08 3.21 -5.01
C PRO A 84 -16.44 3.87 -4.69
N ASN A 85 -16.92 3.77 -3.44
CA ASN A 85 -18.24 4.28 -3.07
C ASN A 85 -18.23 5.79 -2.80
N THR A 86 -17.14 6.28 -2.21
CA THR A 86 -16.96 7.70 -1.86
C THR A 86 -16.11 8.43 -2.90
N GLY A 87 -15.31 7.71 -3.69
CA GLY A 87 -14.29 8.29 -4.55
C GLY A 87 -13.05 8.75 -3.78
N PHE A 88 -12.97 8.43 -2.48
CA PHE A 88 -11.81 8.74 -1.66
C PHE A 88 -10.60 7.90 -2.05
N HIS A 89 -9.45 8.56 -2.18
CA HIS A 89 -8.18 7.93 -2.46
C HIS A 89 -7.13 8.39 -1.47
N ALA A 90 -6.33 7.46 -0.97
CA ALA A 90 -5.21 7.74 -0.07
C ALA A 90 -4.00 6.90 -0.46
N GLY A 91 -2.81 7.49 -0.46
CA GLY A 91 -1.60 6.92 -1.00
C GLY A 91 -0.40 7.19 -0.12
N TRP A 92 0.44 6.18 0.08
CA TRP A 92 1.74 6.31 0.73
C TRP A 92 2.80 5.96 -0.30
N HIS A 93 3.60 6.95 -0.68
CA HIS A 93 4.54 6.82 -1.78
C HIS A 93 5.94 7.17 -1.33
N GLN A 94 6.89 6.41 -1.84
CA GLN A 94 8.30 6.77 -1.88
C GLN A 94 8.64 7.03 -3.35
N ASP A 95 8.65 8.31 -3.74
CA ASP A 95 9.02 8.78 -5.08
C ASP A 95 9.96 9.98 -5.04
N GLU A 96 10.57 10.29 -6.18
CA GLU A 96 11.55 11.40 -6.32
C GLU A 96 10.86 12.74 -6.64
N ASP A 97 9.54 12.75 -6.79
CA ASP A 97 8.79 13.91 -7.30
C ASP A 97 8.53 14.96 -6.21
N HIS A 98 8.60 14.57 -4.93
CA HIS A 98 8.34 15.43 -3.77
C HIS A 98 9.49 15.43 -2.76
N PRO A 99 10.72 15.84 -3.16
CA PRO A 99 11.89 15.77 -2.30
C PRO A 99 11.76 16.61 -1.02
N ASP A 100 10.93 17.66 -1.04
CA ASP A 100 10.68 18.54 0.10
C ASP A 100 9.88 17.84 1.22
N LEU A 101 9.16 16.77 0.90
CA LEU A 101 8.39 15.94 1.84
C LEU A 101 9.21 14.77 2.37
N GLY A 102 10.51 14.71 2.10
CA GLY A 102 11.38 13.66 2.60
C GLY A 102 11.26 12.34 1.83
N PRO A 103 11.69 11.21 2.42
CA PRO A 103 11.85 9.94 1.72
C PRO A 103 10.52 9.25 1.38
N ALA A 104 9.43 9.63 2.04
CA ALA A 104 8.09 9.18 1.71
C ALA A 104 7.06 10.25 2.10
N HIS A 105 5.93 10.23 1.42
CA HIS A 105 4.83 11.14 1.69
C HIS A 105 3.49 10.41 1.67
N PHE A 106 2.53 11.01 2.36
CA PHE A 106 1.12 10.66 2.32
C PHE A 106 0.41 11.63 1.38
N GLN A 107 -0.37 11.10 0.46
CA GLN A 107 -1.23 11.83 -0.45
C GLN A 107 -2.66 11.38 -0.21
N TYR A 108 -3.62 12.30 -0.15
CA TYR A 108 -5.02 11.91 -0.21
C TYR A 108 -5.79 12.84 -1.16
N THR A 109 -6.85 12.30 -1.74
CA THR A 109 -7.77 13.02 -2.60
C THR A 109 -9.18 12.83 -2.07
N ASP A 110 -9.82 13.95 -1.74
CA ASP A 110 -11.22 14.02 -1.31
C ASP A 110 -11.95 15.12 -2.07
N GLU A 111 -13.16 14.84 -2.54
CA GLU A 111 -13.98 15.72 -3.38
C GLU A 111 -13.25 16.38 -4.59
N GLY A 112 -12.15 15.79 -5.06
CA GLY A 112 -11.34 16.28 -6.18
C GLY A 112 -10.21 17.23 -5.79
N GLU A 113 -10.07 17.57 -4.51
CA GLU A 113 -8.90 18.27 -3.97
C GLU A 113 -7.84 17.25 -3.52
N THR A 114 -6.56 17.51 -3.78
CA THR A 114 -5.46 16.61 -3.43
C THR A 114 -4.45 17.34 -2.56
N ASP A 115 -4.20 16.76 -1.40
CA ASP A 115 -3.24 17.26 -0.41
C ASP A 115 -2.10 16.27 -0.21
N TYR A 116 -0.96 16.81 0.24
CA TYR A 116 0.27 16.05 0.48
C TYR A 116 0.82 16.37 1.87
N GLN A 117 1.26 15.34 2.58
CA GLN A 117 1.81 15.42 3.92
C GLN A 117 3.08 14.58 4.02
N LEU A 118 4.03 15.01 4.86
CA LEU A 118 5.19 14.19 5.21
C LEU A 118 4.71 12.89 5.88
N PHE A 119 5.30 11.76 5.48
CA PHE A 119 5.09 10.48 6.15
C PHE A 119 6.43 9.82 6.42
N SER A 120 6.78 9.64 7.70
CA SER A 120 8.03 9.00 8.09
C SER A 120 7.77 7.63 8.68
N PHE A 121 8.59 6.65 8.28
CA PHE A 121 8.57 5.32 8.86
C PHE A 121 9.51 5.21 10.05
N GLU A 122 9.08 4.49 11.08
CA GLU A 122 9.94 4.08 12.18
C GLU A 122 10.87 2.92 11.76
N HIS A 123 10.39 2.05 10.87
CA HIS A 123 11.12 0.87 10.45
C HIS A 123 11.58 0.92 8.99
N GLU A 124 12.66 0.19 8.70
CA GLU A 124 13.23 0.12 7.34
C GLU A 124 12.74 -1.08 6.53
N THR A 125 12.27 -2.13 7.19
CA THR A 125 11.88 -3.36 6.47
C THR A 125 10.52 -3.21 5.79
N PRO A 126 10.33 -3.71 4.56
CA PRO A 126 9.07 -3.57 3.83
C PRO A 126 7.82 -4.05 4.58
N SER A 127 7.93 -5.18 5.30
CA SER A 127 6.80 -5.70 6.08
C SER A 127 6.40 -4.78 7.23
N LEU A 128 7.37 -4.19 7.94
CA LEU A 128 7.08 -3.27 9.04
C LEU A 128 6.55 -1.93 8.53
N ARG A 129 7.11 -1.42 7.43
CA ARG A 129 6.57 -0.23 6.76
C ARG A 129 5.13 -0.43 6.27
N LEU A 130 4.83 -1.59 5.69
CA LEU A 130 3.45 -1.90 5.28
C LEU A 130 2.52 -2.04 6.49
N TRP A 131 3.00 -2.56 7.63
CA TRP A 131 2.24 -2.54 8.88
C TRP A 131 1.94 -1.11 9.34
N GLU A 132 2.93 -0.22 9.32
CA GLU A 132 2.75 1.20 9.67
C GLU A 132 1.76 1.91 8.74
N ILE A 133 1.77 1.61 7.43
CA ILE A 133 0.76 2.12 6.49
C ILE A 133 -0.65 1.65 6.87
N ILE A 134 -0.80 0.36 7.19
CA ILE A 134 -2.09 -0.20 7.58
C ILE A 134 -2.57 0.39 8.91
N ASP A 135 -1.68 0.54 9.87
CA ASP A 135 -1.99 1.17 11.16
C ASP A 135 -2.43 2.62 10.99
N HIS A 136 -1.72 3.40 10.16
CA HIS A 136 -2.10 4.78 9.83
C HIS A 136 -3.43 4.84 9.06
N LEU A 137 -3.67 3.91 8.12
CA LEU A 137 -4.95 3.81 7.42
C LEU A 137 -6.10 3.67 8.42
N PHE A 138 -6.00 2.74 9.38
CA PHE A 138 -7.07 2.48 10.35
C PHE A 138 -7.18 3.53 11.46
N SER A 139 -6.06 4.05 11.95
CA SER A 139 -6.03 4.95 13.11
C SER A 139 -6.29 6.41 12.76
N ASP A 140 -5.86 6.85 11.56
CA ASP A 140 -5.84 8.27 11.20
C ASP A 140 -6.65 8.58 9.94
N VAL A 141 -6.69 7.68 8.95
CA VAL A 141 -7.33 7.97 7.65
C VAL A 141 -8.81 7.58 7.64
N LEU A 142 -9.14 6.32 7.91
CA LEU A 142 -10.53 5.85 7.86
C LEU A 142 -11.45 6.60 8.83
N PRO A 143 -11.04 6.95 10.07
CA PRO A 143 -11.89 7.71 10.99
C PRO A 143 -12.29 9.11 10.48
N LEU A 144 -11.60 9.66 9.48
CA LEU A 144 -11.98 10.93 8.85
C LEU A 144 -13.17 10.79 7.89
N LEU A 145 -13.50 9.57 7.49
CA LEU A 145 -14.56 9.25 6.53
C LEU A 145 -15.91 8.90 7.21
N GLY A 146 -15.94 8.80 8.54
CA GLY A 146 -17.08 8.33 9.34
C GLY A 146 -17.67 9.37 10.29
#